data_AF-A0A101F6J7-F1
#
_entry.id   AF-A0A101F6J7-F1
#
_cell.length_a   1.000
_cell.length_b   1.000
_cell.length_c   1.000
_cell.angle_alpha   90.00
_cell.angle_beta   90.00
_cell.angle_gamma   90.00
#
_symmetry.space_group_name_H-M   'P 1'
#
loop_
_entity.id
_entity.type
_entity.pdbx_description
1 polymer ?
#
loop_
_entity_poly.entity_id
_entity_poly.type
_entity_poly.pdbx_seq_one_letter_code
_entity_poly.pdbx_strand_id
1 'polypeptide(L)'
;MIPYTLKHILILRLLMCYRFESARSLQNLLFLASAEKTERQQLGVYDFVRTRTGAYSRTVRRILDELKKEGLIVEKPELCLTDKGREIYSSLGASLNPFFSFWSLCVDIVERYGGNPENLNKAVFYNLIFRRAKLGERIFPSYLW
;
A
#
# COMPACT_ATOMS: atom_id res chain seq x y z
N MET A 1 0.97 -22.79 4.18
CA MET A 1 -0.03 -21.98 3.47
C MET A 1 -0.44 -20.85 4.40
N ILE A 2 -0.07 -19.61 4.07
CA ILE A 2 -0.45 -18.43 4.84
C ILE A 2 -1.90 -18.07 4.49
N PRO A 3 -2.79 -17.79 5.47
CA PRO A 3 -4.13 -17.30 5.17
C PRO A 3 -4.03 -15.88 4.57
N TYR A 4 -4.43 -15.74 3.30
CA TYR A 4 -4.43 -14.43 2.64
C TYR A 4 -5.53 -13.54 3.21
N THR A 5 -5.15 -12.36 3.69
CA THR A 5 -6.11 -11.32 4.08
C THR A 5 -6.45 -10.41 2.90
N LEU A 6 -7.52 -9.63 3.00
CA LEU A 6 -7.87 -8.63 1.98
C LEU A 6 -6.71 -7.67 1.63
N LYS A 7 -5.85 -7.34 2.60
CA LYS A 7 -4.67 -6.51 2.35
C LYS A 7 -3.60 -7.20 1.51
N HIS A 8 -3.48 -8.53 1.61
CA HIS A 8 -2.64 -9.31 0.69
C HIS A 8 -3.17 -9.17 -0.73
N ILE A 9 -4.47 -9.41 -0.91
CA ILE A 9 -5.10 -9.36 -2.24
C ILE A 9 -5.03 -7.95 -2.82
N LEU A 10 -5.20 -6.90 -1.99
CA LEU A 10 -5.02 -5.52 -2.43
C LEU A 10 -3.59 -5.26 -2.93
N ILE A 11 -2.57 -5.70 -2.18
CA ILE A 11 -1.17 -5.52 -2.60
C ILE A 11 -0.92 -6.26 -3.92
N LEU A 12 -1.44 -7.49 -4.08
CA LEU A 12 -1.35 -8.22 -5.34
C LEU A 12 -2.03 -7.44 -6.48
N ARG A 13 -3.22 -6.88 -6.27
CA ARG A 13 -3.93 -6.04 -7.25
C ARG A 13 -3.10 -4.82 -7.66
N LEU A 14 -2.53 -4.11 -6.68
CA LEU A 14 -1.70 -2.94 -6.93
C LEU A 14 -0.48 -3.29 -7.77
N LEU A 15 0.19 -4.41 -7.47
CA LEU A 15 1.35 -4.90 -8.22
C LEU A 15 0.97 -5.49 -9.59
N MET A 16 -0.30 -5.83 -9.81
CA MET A 16 -0.81 -6.23 -11.13
C MET A 16 -1.01 -5.03 -12.04
N CYS A 17 -1.51 -3.92 -11.50
CA CYS A 17 -1.89 -2.73 -12.26
C CYS A 17 -0.76 -1.70 -12.38
N TYR A 18 0.16 -1.65 -11.39
CA TYR A 18 1.14 -0.59 -11.28
C TYR A 18 2.53 -1.12 -10.95
N ARG A 19 3.54 -0.37 -11.39
CA ARG A 19 4.96 -0.66 -11.15
C ARG A 19 5.44 0.15 -9.96
N PHE A 20 6.10 -0.51 -9.01
CA PHE A 20 6.70 0.15 -7.86
C PHE A 20 8.18 -0.16 -7.80
N GLU A 21 9.02 0.88 -7.81
CA GLU A 21 10.48 0.75 -7.68
C GLU A 21 10.90 0.07 -6.37
N SER A 22 10.09 0.21 -5.32
CA SER A 22 10.41 -0.37 -4.03
C SER A 22 9.17 -0.54 -3.15
N ALA A 23 9.32 -1.34 -2.09
CA ALA A 23 8.35 -1.41 -1.00
C ALA A 23 8.01 -0.05 -0.37
N ARG A 24 8.89 0.95 -0.48
CA ARG A 24 8.65 2.31 0.04
C ARG A 24 7.58 3.03 -0.76
N SER A 25 7.66 2.97 -2.09
CA SER A 25 6.69 3.63 -2.98
C SER A 25 5.29 3.05 -2.77
N LEU A 26 5.17 1.73 -2.61
CA LEU A 26 3.89 1.09 -2.25
C LEU A 26 3.36 1.56 -0.89
N GLN A 27 4.22 1.64 0.13
CA GLN A 27 3.81 2.11 1.46
C GLN A 27 3.37 3.57 1.43
N ASN A 28 4.05 4.42 0.67
CA ASN A 28 3.69 5.82 0.50
C ASN A 28 2.35 5.97 -0.22
N LEU A 29 2.06 5.14 -1.23
CA LEU A 29 0.75 5.11 -1.89
C LEU A 29 -0.35 4.75 -0.89
N LEU A 30 -0.16 3.64 -0.18
CA LEU A 30 -1.14 3.16 0.80
C LEU A 30 -1.35 4.18 1.92
N PHE A 31 -0.30 4.91 2.32
CA PHE A 31 -0.41 6.00 3.28
C PHE A 31 -1.27 7.15 2.74
N LEU A 32 -0.99 7.63 1.52
CA LEU A 32 -1.77 8.72 0.90
C LEU A 32 -3.24 8.32 0.75
N ALA A 33 -3.52 7.11 0.28
CA ALA A 33 -4.89 6.60 0.16
C ALA A 33 -5.58 6.49 1.53
N SER A 34 -4.84 6.07 2.56
CA SER A 34 -5.35 6.01 3.93
C SER A 34 -5.56 7.40 4.55
N ALA A 35 -4.84 8.42 4.08
CA ALA A 35 -4.96 9.81 4.51
C ALA A 35 -6.10 10.57 3.80
N GLU A 36 -6.41 10.20 2.55
CA GLU A 36 -7.49 10.82 1.75
C GLU A 36 -8.87 10.18 2.00
N LYS A 37 -8.95 9.04 2.68
CA LYS A 37 -10.23 8.41 3.01
C LYS A 37 -11.09 9.34 3.88
N THR A 38 -12.33 9.57 3.44
CA THR A 38 -13.33 10.34 4.17
C THR A 38 -14.09 9.49 5.21
N GLU A 39 -14.12 8.18 5.00
CA GLU A 39 -14.83 7.22 5.85
C GLU A 39 -13.90 6.14 6.43
N ARG A 40 -14.36 5.47 7.48
CA ARG A 40 -13.64 4.33 8.07
C ARG A 40 -13.70 3.12 7.15
N GLN A 41 -12.69 2.97 6.30
CA GLN A 41 -12.53 1.82 5.44
C GLN A 41 -11.51 0.84 6.03
N GLN A 42 -11.94 -0.41 6.31
CA GLN A 42 -11.09 -1.44 6.93
C GLN A 42 -9.80 -1.73 6.14
N LEU A 43 -9.88 -1.62 4.81
CA LEU A 43 -8.74 -1.87 3.92
C LEU A 43 -7.68 -0.76 4.00
N GLY A 44 -8.07 0.46 4.41
CA GLY A 44 -7.20 1.61 4.63
C GLY A 44 -6.62 1.71 6.03
N VAL A 45 -6.68 0.63 6.84
CA VAL A 45 -6.18 0.63 8.22
C VAL A 45 -4.76 0.11 8.32
N TYR A 46 -3.80 0.97 8.64
CA TYR A 46 -2.39 0.58 8.75
C TYR A 46 -1.69 1.31 9.89
N ASP A 47 -0.65 0.68 10.42
CA ASP A 47 0.19 1.17 11.51
C ASP A 47 1.30 2.11 11.03
N PHE A 48 0.95 3.09 10.20
CA PHE A 48 1.94 3.99 9.62
C PHE A 48 2.66 4.81 10.69
N VAL A 49 3.99 4.85 10.56
CA VAL A 49 4.94 5.63 11.35
C VAL A 49 5.69 6.56 10.41
N ARG A 50 5.92 7.79 10.85
CA ARG A 50 6.73 8.75 10.08
C ARG A 50 8.20 8.36 10.13
N THR A 51 8.84 8.25 8.96
CA THR A 51 10.29 8.07 8.83
C THR A 51 10.91 9.22 8.04
N ARG A 52 12.24 9.26 7.97
CA ARG A 52 12.97 10.24 7.15
C ARG A 52 12.69 10.07 5.64
N THR A 53 12.27 8.87 5.22
CA THR A 53 12.09 8.51 3.81
C THR A 53 10.62 8.41 3.39
N GLY A 54 9.68 8.76 4.26
CA GLY A 54 8.24 8.66 3.99
C GLY A 54 7.49 7.90 5.08
N ALA A 55 6.32 7.37 4.74
CA ALA A 55 5.48 6.63 5.67
C ALA A 55 5.87 5.15 5.65
N TYR A 56 6.08 4.57 6.84
CA TYR A 56 6.41 3.17 7.01
C TYR A 56 5.32 2.45 7.78
N SER A 57 4.87 1.29 7.29
CA SER A 57 3.96 0.39 8.00
C SER A 57 4.61 -0.98 8.18
N ARG A 58 4.70 -1.42 9.43
CA ARG A 58 5.17 -2.78 9.75
C ARG A 58 4.18 -3.82 9.20
N THR A 59 2.89 -3.51 9.20
CA THR A 59 1.86 -4.37 8.58
C THR A 59 2.11 -4.58 7.10
N VAL A 60 2.35 -3.51 6.33
CA VAL A 60 2.64 -3.62 4.89
C VAL A 60 3.94 -4.38 4.65
N ARG A 61 4.99 -4.09 5.43
CA ARG A 61 6.27 -4.79 5.33
C ARG A 61 6.11 -6.29 5.57
N ARG A 62 5.38 -6.68 6.62
CA ARG A 62 5.09 -8.08 6.93
C ARG A 62 4.37 -8.78 5.77
N ILE A 63 3.35 -8.14 5.20
CA ILE A 63 2.62 -8.71 4.05
C ILE A 63 3.56 -8.91 2.86
N LEU A 64 4.41 -7.93 2.55
CA LEU A 64 5.39 -8.08 1.47
C LEU A 64 6.37 -9.24 1.72
N ASP A 65 6.84 -9.40 2.96
CA ASP A 65 7.75 -10.49 3.31
C ASP A 65 7.04 -11.86 3.23
N GLU A 66 5.77 -11.94 3.64
CA GLU A 66 4.91 -13.12 3.51
C GLU A 66 4.70 -13.50 2.03
N LEU A 67 4.37 -12.51 1.17
CA LEU A 67 4.19 -12.73 -0.26
C LEU A 67 5.49 -13.14 -0.97
N LYS A 68 6.64 -12.59 -0.56
CA LYS A 68 7.96 -12.99 -1.08
C LYS A 68 8.30 -14.42 -0.67
N LYS A 69 8.07 -14.76 0.60
CA LYS A 69 8.33 -16.11 1.13
C LYS A 69 7.52 -17.18 0.40
N GLU A 70 6.28 -16.86 0.01
CA GLU A 70 5.41 -17.74 -0.78
C GLU A 70 5.72 -17.72 -2.30
N GLY A 71 6.69 -16.91 -2.73
CA GLY A 71 7.10 -16.79 -4.12
C GLY A 71 6.07 -16.11 -5.03
N LEU A 72 5.17 -15.30 -4.45
CA LEU A 72 4.12 -14.58 -5.19
C LEU A 72 4.60 -13.26 -5.77
N ILE A 73 5.63 -12.67 -5.14
CA ILE A 73 6.26 -11.44 -5.61
C ILE A 73 7.78 -11.58 -5.57
N VAL A 74 8.43 -10.81 -6.43
CA VAL A 74 9.89 -10.67 -6.49
C VAL A 74 10.25 -9.19 -6.47
N GLU A 75 11.45 -8.87 -5.98
CA GLU A 75 11.98 -7.50 -5.94
C GLU A 75 13.31 -7.46 -6.72
N LYS A 76 13.22 -7.38 -8.06
CA LYS A 76 14.37 -7.30 -8.98
C LYS A 76 13.94 -6.75 -10.37
N PRO A 77 14.33 -5.54 -10.82
CA PRO A 77 14.81 -4.36 -10.07
C PRO A 77 13.66 -3.61 -9.34
N GLU A 78 12.43 -3.97 -9.64
CA GLU A 78 11.20 -3.40 -9.10
C GLU A 78 10.41 -4.49 -8.36
N LEU A 79 9.39 -4.07 -7.62
CA LEU A 79 8.45 -4.96 -6.97
C LEU A 79 7.41 -5.45 -7.99
N CYS A 80 7.46 -6.74 -8.33
CA CYS A 80 6.63 -7.34 -9.38
C CYS A 80 5.96 -8.63 -8.90
N LEU A 81 4.78 -8.94 -9.47
CA LEU A 81 4.14 -10.25 -9.33
C LEU A 81 4.90 -11.33 -10.12
N THR A 82 4.96 -12.53 -9.55
CA THR A 82 5.26 -13.76 -10.31
C THR A 82 3.99 -14.29 -10.96
N ASP A 83 4.11 -15.28 -11.85
CA ASP A 83 2.94 -15.94 -12.44
C ASP A 83 2.05 -16.59 -11.37
N LYS A 84 2.67 -17.22 -10.38
CA LYS A 84 1.97 -17.74 -9.19
C LYS A 84 1.21 -16.62 -8.45
N GLY A 85 1.81 -15.43 -8.31
CA GLY A 85 1.14 -14.27 -7.73
C GLY A 85 -0.07 -13.81 -8.53
N ARG A 86 0.02 -13.82 -9.87
CA ARG A 86 -1.10 -13.49 -10.76
C ARG A 86 -2.22 -14.52 -10.66
N GLU A 87 -1.90 -15.80 -10.60
CA GLU A 87 -2.89 -16.88 -10.43
C GLU A 87 -3.67 -16.72 -9.10
N ILE A 88 -2.95 -16.53 -7.99
CA ILE A 88 -3.59 -16.30 -6.68
C ILE A 88 -4.50 -15.08 -6.70
N TYR A 89 -4.07 -13.98 -7.32
CA TYR A 89 -4.92 -12.82 -7.49
C TYR A 89 -6.15 -13.11 -8.35
N SER A 90 -6.01 -13.82 -9.47
CA SER A 90 -7.15 -14.19 -10.31
C SER A 90 -8.19 -15.03 -9.56
N SER A 91 -7.75 -15.91 -8.64
CA SER A 91 -8.66 -16.72 -7.82
C SER A 91 -9.36 -15.93 -6.70
N LEU A 92 -8.66 -14.97 -6.08
CA LEU A 92 -9.13 -14.29 -4.86
C LEU A 92 -9.54 -12.82 -5.08
N GLY A 93 -9.30 -12.25 -6.25
CA GLY A 93 -9.45 -10.83 -6.54
C GLY A 93 -10.88 -10.30 -6.34
N ALA A 94 -11.88 -11.14 -6.60
CA ALA A 94 -13.30 -10.81 -6.39
C ALA A 94 -13.62 -10.43 -4.94
N SER A 95 -12.81 -10.88 -3.96
CA SER A 95 -12.94 -10.50 -2.55
C SER A 95 -12.74 -9.00 -2.30
N LEU A 96 -12.13 -8.27 -3.23
CA LEU A 96 -11.94 -6.81 -3.15
C LEU A 96 -13.14 -6.00 -3.65
N ASN A 97 -14.15 -6.61 -4.28
CA ASN A 97 -15.30 -5.90 -4.85
C ASN A 97 -16.01 -4.97 -3.84
N PRO A 98 -16.24 -5.36 -2.58
CA PRO A 98 -16.85 -4.47 -1.58
C PRO A 98 -15.99 -3.24 -1.21
N PHE A 99 -14.70 -3.23 -1.56
CA PHE A 99 -13.74 -2.19 -1.22
C PHE A 99 -13.36 -1.32 -2.42
N PHE A 100 -14.27 -1.21 -3.39
CA PHE A 100 -14.05 -0.41 -4.60
C PHE A 100 -13.69 1.05 -4.29
N SER A 101 -14.29 1.67 -3.28
CA SER A 101 -13.99 3.05 -2.89
C SER A 101 -12.52 3.24 -2.46
N PHE A 102 -11.94 2.31 -1.70
CA PHE A 102 -10.52 2.38 -1.34
C PHE A 102 -9.63 2.16 -2.57
N TRP A 103 -10.02 1.24 -3.45
CA TRP A 103 -9.32 1.01 -4.70
C TRP A 103 -9.31 2.27 -5.56
N SER A 104 -10.45 2.96 -5.72
CA SER A 104 -10.53 4.24 -6.44
C SER A 104 -9.58 5.28 -5.87
N LEU A 105 -9.46 5.41 -4.54
CA LEU A 105 -8.47 6.32 -3.94
C LEU A 105 -7.04 5.95 -4.32
N CYS A 106 -6.69 4.65 -4.32
CA CYS A 106 -5.38 4.23 -4.78
C CYS A 106 -5.15 4.57 -6.26
N VAL A 107 -6.15 4.35 -7.12
CA VAL A 107 -6.09 4.69 -8.55
C VAL A 107 -5.89 6.19 -8.73
N ASP A 108 -6.72 7.02 -8.11
CA ASP A 108 -6.67 8.48 -8.23
C ASP A 108 -5.30 9.04 -7.83
N ILE A 109 -4.70 8.51 -6.75
CA ILE A 109 -3.38 8.92 -6.30
C ILE A 109 -2.29 8.45 -7.27
N VAL A 110 -2.38 7.23 -7.79
CA VAL A 110 -1.43 6.76 -8.80
C VAL A 110 -1.60 7.53 -10.11
N GLU A 111 -2.79 7.89 -10.54
CA GLU A 111 -2.96 8.70 -11.76
C GLU A 111 -2.43 10.13 -11.56
N ARG A 112 -2.65 10.71 -10.37
CA ARG A 112 -2.15 12.05 -10.02
C ARG A 112 -0.63 12.13 -9.93
N TYR A 113 0.05 11.06 -9.49
CA TYR A 113 1.49 11.09 -9.20
C TYR A 113 2.34 10.05 -9.98
N GLY A 114 1.73 9.11 -10.69
CA GLY A 114 2.33 7.86 -11.19
C GLY A 114 3.15 7.99 -12.46
N GLY A 115 3.19 9.18 -13.08
CA GLY A 115 4.15 9.46 -14.16
C GLY A 115 5.62 9.42 -13.68
N ASN A 116 5.87 9.53 -12.37
CA ASN A 116 7.20 9.40 -11.78
C ASN A 116 7.10 8.92 -10.31
N PRO A 117 7.69 7.77 -9.94
CA PRO A 117 7.71 7.27 -8.56
C PRO A 117 8.24 8.27 -7.52
N GLU A 118 9.10 9.21 -7.91
CA GLU A 118 9.55 10.31 -7.04
C GLU A 118 8.42 11.26 -6.64
N ASN A 119 7.44 11.50 -7.52
CA ASN A 119 6.35 12.42 -7.24
C ASN A 119 5.46 11.88 -6.13
N LEU A 120 5.22 10.58 -6.12
CA LEU A 120 4.48 9.90 -5.05
C LEU A 120 5.22 9.99 -3.72
N ASN A 121 6.55 9.83 -3.73
CA ASN A 121 7.38 10.00 -2.54
C ASN A 121 7.36 11.46 -2.04
N LYS A 122 7.44 12.45 -2.94
CA LYS A 122 7.36 13.88 -2.60
C LYS A 122 5.99 14.25 -2.04
N ALA A 123 4.90 13.72 -2.59
CA ALA A 123 3.53 13.98 -2.15
C ALA A 123 3.32 13.65 -0.66
N VAL A 124 3.95 12.59 -0.16
CA VAL A 124 3.91 12.24 1.28
C VAL A 124 4.43 13.38 2.16
N PHE A 125 5.52 14.04 1.75
CA PHE A 125 6.10 15.13 2.54
C PHE A 125 5.26 16.42 2.51
N TYR A 126 4.40 16.58 1.51
CA TYR A 126 3.43 17.69 1.45
C TYR A 126 2.12 17.39 2.19
N ASN A 127 1.82 16.13 2.48
CA ASN A 127 0.62 15.74 3.21
C ASN A 127 0.63 16.29 4.65
N LEU A 128 -0.44 17.01 5.04
CA LEU A 128 -0.54 17.66 6.34
C LEU A 128 -0.53 16.67 7.51
N ILE A 129 -1.16 15.50 7.35
CA ILE A 129 -1.20 14.46 8.39
C ILE A 129 0.20 13.91 8.62
N PHE A 130 0.95 13.64 7.54
CA PHE A 130 2.36 13.22 7.63
C PHE A 130 3.23 14.24 8.35
N ARG A 131 3.08 15.52 8.01
CA ARG A 131 3.88 16.62 8.58
C ARG A 131 3.62 16.85 10.06
N ARG A 132 2.42 16.56 10.55
CA ARG A 132 2.02 16.72 11.97
C ARG A 132 2.68 15.70 12.90
N ALA A 133 2.89 14.46 12.45
CA ALA A 133 3.57 13.44 13.25
C ALA A 133 5.07 13.72 13.37
N LYS A 134 5.72 13.47 14.51
CA LYS A 134 7.20 13.55 14.61
C LYS A 134 7.84 12.29 14.03
N LEU A 135 9.16 12.36 13.74
CA LEU A 135 9.92 11.19 13.31
C LEU A 135 9.81 10.07 14.35
N GLY A 136 9.46 8.86 13.92
CA GLY A 136 9.26 7.70 14.80
C GLY A 136 7.86 7.59 15.42
N GLU A 137 7.00 8.60 15.27
CA GLU A 137 5.63 8.58 15.79
C GLU A 137 4.64 7.95 14.79
N ARG A 138 3.59 7.33 15.34
CA ARG A 138 2.44 6.88 14.56
C ARG A 138 1.72 8.07 13.94
N ILE A 139 1.39 7.95 12.65
CA ILE A 139 0.78 9.03 11.89
C ILE A 139 -0.73 9.12 12.17
N PHE A 140 -1.39 7.96 12.24
CA PHE A 140 -2.80 7.87 12.59
C PHE A 140 -2.95 7.47 14.06
N PRO A 141 -3.56 8.31 14.91
CA PRO A 141 -3.80 7.96 16.30
C PRO A 141 -4.76 6.77 16.41
N SER A 142 -4.62 5.98 17.48
CA SER A 142 -5.35 4.71 17.71
C SER A 142 -6.87 4.85 17.76
N TYR A 143 -7.41 6.04 18.05
CA TYR A 143 -8.84 6.32 18.13
C TYR A 143 -9.48 6.79 16.80
N LEU A 144 -8.67 7.06 15.76
CA LEU A 144 -9.18 7.32 14.40
C LEU A 144 -9.41 6.03 13.59
N TRP A 145 -9.24 4.88 14.27
CA TRP A 145 -9.54 3.56 13.76
C TRP A 145 -10.83 3.10 14.37
#